data_AF-A0A2E7FBZ0-F1
#
_entry.id   AF-A0A2E7FBZ0-F1
#
_cell.length_a   1.000
_cell.length_b   1.000
_cell.length_c   1.000
_cell.angle_alpha   90.00
_cell.angle_beta   90.00
_cell.angle_gamma   90.00
#
_symmetry.space_group_name_H-M   'P 1'
#
loop_
_entity.id
_entity.type
_entity.pdbx_description
1 polymer ?
#
loop_
_entity_poly.entity_id
_entity_poly.type
_entity_poly.pdbx_seq_one_letter_code
_entity_poly.pdbx_strand_id
1 'polypeptide(L)'
;MEYAKRYPMIAKRQLILIKEAQGLEKKFDELSEYVLKPQKQSVVVFCYKNKSFDKRNKLYKATLKSGIVFESKSLYDNQVINWISNKLNLEKMQFEPKAVQILAEYLGSDLGRISQEIKKLKIINSDIITPLIIEQYIGYSKDFNNFELINAIGEKNIDSSYRIALYMSRNSNQHPLVVTISSIFNFFNRLLKYHVLKDKSKTATILGINPYFIKDFEIASKNYSIKNCSDCIDLLAKADLKSKGIIGVNNNHKAILIDLLNGIYNN
;
A
#
# COMPACT_ATOMS: atom_id res chain seq x y z
N MET A 1 -30.41 -24.58 -4.89
CA MET A 1 -29.74 -25.88 -4.65
C MET A 1 -30.09 -26.96 -5.67
N GLU A 2 -31.30 -26.92 -6.25
CA GLU A 2 -31.73 -27.91 -7.25
C GLU A 2 -30.75 -28.06 -8.42
N TYR A 3 -30.25 -26.95 -8.97
CA TYR A 3 -29.23 -26.95 -10.02
C TYR A 3 -27.91 -27.63 -9.64
N ALA A 4 -27.54 -27.62 -8.36
CA ALA A 4 -26.28 -28.23 -7.89
C ALA A 4 -26.39 -29.75 -7.73
N LYS A 5 -27.61 -30.26 -7.52
CA LYS A 5 -27.89 -31.70 -7.38
C LYS A 5 -28.05 -32.40 -8.74
N ARG A 6 -28.28 -31.66 -9.83
CA ARG A 6 -28.45 -32.22 -11.17
C ARG A 6 -27.12 -32.78 -11.69
N TYR A 7 -27.22 -33.90 -12.40
CA TYR A 7 -26.10 -34.47 -13.15
C TYR A 7 -25.87 -33.63 -14.42
N PRO A 8 -24.62 -33.28 -14.77
CA PRO A 8 -24.34 -32.63 -16.03
C PRO A 8 -24.63 -33.61 -17.18
N MET A 9 -25.38 -33.16 -18.19
CA MET A 9 -25.83 -34.05 -19.28
C MET A 9 -24.75 -34.36 -20.33
N ILE A 10 -23.78 -33.46 -20.53
CA ILE A 10 -22.75 -33.60 -21.58
C ILE A 10 -21.32 -33.45 -21.01
N ALA A 11 -21.15 -32.65 -19.95
CA ALA A 11 -19.84 -32.36 -19.38
C ALA A 11 -19.49 -33.30 -18.22
N LYS A 12 -18.18 -33.49 -17.95
CA LYS A 12 -17.71 -34.25 -16.78
C LYS A 12 -18.06 -33.57 -15.44
N ARG A 13 -18.14 -32.24 -15.42
CA ARG A 13 -18.46 -31.44 -14.24
C ARG A 13 -19.26 -30.18 -14.61
N GLN A 14 -20.07 -29.70 -13.68
CA GLN A 14 -20.81 -28.43 -13.77
C GLN A 14 -20.24 -27.41 -12.78
N LEU A 15 -20.01 -26.17 -13.21
CA LEU A 15 -19.62 -25.06 -12.34
C LEU A 15 -20.84 -24.20 -12.03
N ILE A 16 -21.09 -23.93 -10.75
CA ILE A 16 -22.15 -23.03 -10.27
C ILE A 16 -21.50 -21.92 -9.48
N LEU A 17 -21.51 -20.72 -10.05
CA LEU A 17 -20.96 -19.52 -9.43
C LEU A 17 -22.09 -18.69 -8.84
N ILE A 18 -22.14 -18.61 -7.51
CA ILE A 18 -23.10 -17.78 -6.79
C ILE A 18 -22.40 -16.46 -6.47
N LYS A 19 -22.67 -15.46 -7.29
CA LYS A 19 -22.23 -14.08 -7.05
C LYS A 19 -23.07 -13.49 -5.92
N GLU A 20 -22.42 -12.75 -5.01
CA GLU A 20 -23.08 -12.05 -3.90
C GLU A 20 -23.81 -12.97 -2.90
N ALA A 21 -23.10 -14.00 -2.47
CA ALA A 21 -23.63 -14.97 -1.50
C ALA A 21 -24.08 -14.34 -0.17
N GLN A 22 -23.70 -13.09 0.14
CA GLN A 22 -24.20 -12.34 1.29
C GLN A 22 -25.72 -12.13 1.30
N GLY A 23 -26.37 -12.08 0.14
CA GLY A 23 -27.84 -12.02 0.07
C GLY A 23 -28.54 -13.30 0.51
N LEU A 24 -27.79 -14.40 0.68
CA LEU A 24 -28.31 -15.72 1.03
C LEU A 24 -28.15 -16.05 2.52
N GLU A 25 -27.81 -15.08 3.38
CA GLU A 25 -27.58 -15.31 4.82
C GLU A 25 -28.70 -16.09 5.50
N LYS A 26 -29.97 -15.79 5.17
CA LYS A 26 -31.15 -16.50 5.70
C LYS A 26 -31.23 -17.98 5.31
N LYS A 27 -30.52 -18.39 4.25
CA LYS A 27 -30.52 -19.76 3.73
C LYS A 27 -29.23 -20.52 4.04
N PHE A 28 -28.30 -19.94 4.81
CA PHE A 28 -27.00 -20.57 5.07
C PHE A 28 -27.12 -21.93 5.77
N ASP A 29 -28.13 -22.13 6.61
CA ASP A 29 -28.39 -23.42 7.25
C ASP A 29 -28.76 -24.50 6.22
N GLU A 30 -29.69 -24.23 5.31
CA GLU A 30 -30.05 -25.16 4.21
C GLU A 30 -28.86 -25.43 3.28
N LEU A 31 -28.05 -24.40 3.00
CA LEU A 31 -26.87 -24.55 2.16
C LEU A 31 -25.81 -25.45 2.85
N SER A 32 -25.72 -25.39 4.18
CA SER A 32 -24.74 -26.16 4.95
C SER A 32 -24.98 -27.66 4.87
N GLU A 33 -26.25 -28.09 4.81
CA GLU A 33 -26.62 -29.50 4.66
C GLU A 33 -26.15 -30.08 3.33
N TYR A 34 -26.29 -29.32 2.24
CA TYR A 34 -25.78 -29.71 0.93
C TYR A 34 -24.26 -29.76 0.90
N VAL A 35 -23.58 -28.77 1.51
CA VAL A 35 -22.12 -28.70 1.51
C VAL A 35 -21.50 -29.92 2.22
N LEU A 36 -22.18 -30.49 3.22
CA LEU A 36 -21.74 -31.74 3.87
C LEU A 36 -21.83 -32.97 2.95
N LYS A 37 -22.72 -32.96 1.95
CA LYS A 37 -22.93 -34.06 0.99
C LYS A 37 -23.05 -33.50 -0.44
N PRO A 38 -21.97 -32.93 -0.99
CA PRO A 38 -22.04 -32.27 -2.29
C PRO A 38 -22.10 -33.31 -3.41
N GLN A 39 -22.77 -32.95 -4.52
CA GLN A 39 -22.72 -33.77 -5.72
C GLN A 39 -21.31 -33.71 -6.32
N LYS A 40 -20.66 -34.86 -6.51
CA LYS A 40 -19.23 -34.94 -6.91
C LYS A 40 -18.92 -34.31 -8.28
N GLN A 41 -19.93 -34.21 -9.13
CA GLN A 41 -19.82 -33.63 -10.47
C GLN A 41 -20.12 -32.13 -10.50
N SER A 42 -20.53 -31.53 -9.37
CA SER A 42 -20.85 -30.11 -9.28
C SER A 42 -19.79 -29.38 -8.46
N VAL A 43 -19.17 -28.36 -9.06
CA VAL A 43 -18.29 -27.41 -8.38
C VAL A 43 -19.13 -26.18 -8.04
N VAL A 44 -19.41 -25.95 -6.77
CA VAL A 44 -20.18 -24.79 -6.30
C VAL A 44 -19.21 -23.79 -5.67
N VAL A 45 -19.26 -22.55 -6.15
CA VAL A 45 -18.40 -21.46 -5.65
C VAL A 45 -19.30 -20.35 -5.12
N PHE A 46 -19.21 -20.08 -3.81
CA PHE A 46 -19.90 -18.99 -3.15
C PHE A 46 -18.98 -17.78 -3.09
N CYS A 47 -19.34 -16.70 -3.79
CA CYS A 47 -18.60 -15.45 -3.74
C CYS A 47 -19.25 -14.50 -2.74
N TYR A 48 -18.68 -14.40 -1.55
CA TYR A 48 -19.10 -13.46 -0.50
C TYR A 48 -18.23 -12.21 -0.59
N LYS A 49 -18.81 -11.07 -0.98
CA LYS A 49 -18.09 -9.82 -1.27
C LYS A 49 -18.28 -8.79 -0.16
N ASN A 50 -17.31 -7.87 -0.05
CA ASN A 50 -17.37 -6.64 0.77
C ASN A 50 -17.48 -6.82 2.30
N LYS A 51 -17.55 -8.06 2.81
CA LYS A 51 -17.58 -8.38 4.23
C LYS A 51 -16.83 -9.68 4.49
N SER A 52 -16.27 -9.84 5.69
CA SER A 52 -15.77 -11.13 6.15
C SER A 52 -16.95 -12.04 6.53
N PHE A 53 -16.86 -13.31 6.17
CA PHE A 53 -17.86 -14.31 6.51
C PHE A 53 -17.79 -14.67 8.01
N ASP A 54 -18.92 -14.75 8.71
CA ASP A 54 -18.93 -15.14 10.14
C ASP A 54 -18.49 -16.60 10.30
N LYS A 55 -17.31 -16.81 10.91
CA LYS A 55 -16.69 -18.13 11.11
C LYS A 55 -17.48 -19.03 12.07
N ARG A 56 -18.41 -18.47 12.85
CA ARG A 56 -19.27 -19.24 13.77
C ARG A 56 -20.40 -19.96 13.03
N ASN A 57 -20.76 -19.48 11.84
CA ASN A 57 -21.87 -19.99 11.06
C ASN A 57 -21.65 -21.46 10.63
N LYS A 58 -22.73 -22.25 10.62
CA LYS A 58 -22.71 -23.67 10.24
C LYS A 58 -22.18 -23.89 8.84
N LEU A 59 -22.50 -23.01 7.89
CA LEU A 59 -22.03 -23.11 6.50
C LEU A 59 -20.50 -23.01 6.42
N TYR A 60 -19.87 -22.13 7.21
CA TYR A 60 -18.41 -22.00 7.26
C TYR A 60 -17.76 -23.29 7.75
N LYS A 61 -18.25 -23.81 8.88
CA LYS A 61 -17.76 -25.06 9.49
C LYS A 61 -17.98 -26.27 8.60
N ALA A 62 -19.11 -26.33 7.88
CA ALA A 62 -19.40 -27.38 6.91
C ALA A 62 -18.42 -27.33 5.73
N THR A 63 -18.19 -26.14 5.18
CA THR A 63 -17.30 -25.94 4.02
C THR A 63 -15.85 -26.29 4.34
N LEU A 64 -15.38 -26.02 5.56
CA LEU A 64 -14.04 -26.44 6.00
C LEU A 64 -13.85 -27.96 6.03
N LYS A 65 -14.92 -28.75 6.19
CA LYS A 65 -14.84 -30.22 6.21
C LYS A 65 -14.85 -30.85 4.82
N SER A 66 -15.54 -30.23 3.86
CA SER A 66 -15.83 -30.82 2.55
C SER A 66 -15.36 -29.98 1.36
N GLY A 67 -14.68 -28.86 1.60
CA GLY A 67 -14.28 -27.91 0.56
C GLY A 67 -13.14 -26.99 1.00
N ILE A 68 -13.01 -25.88 0.27
CA ILE A 68 -11.95 -24.89 0.46
C ILE A 68 -12.61 -23.55 0.79
N VAL A 69 -12.10 -22.89 1.83
CA VAL A 69 -12.47 -21.51 2.15
C VAL A 69 -11.26 -20.63 1.86
N PHE A 70 -11.46 -19.62 1.01
CA PHE A 70 -10.44 -18.64 0.67
C PHE A 70 -10.91 -17.25 1.08
N GLU A 71 -10.15 -16.59 1.96
CA GLU A 71 -10.42 -15.24 2.44
C GLU A 71 -9.41 -14.27 1.81
N SER A 72 -9.86 -13.43 0.88
CA SER A 72 -9.04 -12.38 0.25
C SER A 72 -9.23 -11.07 1.00
N LYS A 73 -8.39 -10.81 2.01
CA LYS A 73 -8.39 -9.53 2.71
C LYS A 73 -7.73 -8.46 1.85
N SER A 74 -8.25 -7.23 1.93
CA SER A 74 -7.52 -6.08 1.40
C SER A 74 -6.18 -5.97 2.12
N LEU A 75 -5.13 -5.70 1.37
CA LEU A 75 -3.81 -5.48 1.94
C LEU A 75 -3.76 -4.09 2.56
N TYR A 76 -3.15 -4.00 3.73
CA TYR A 76 -2.78 -2.72 4.30
C TYR A 76 -1.69 -2.07 3.44
N ASP A 77 -1.61 -0.75 3.42
CA ASP A 77 -0.67 -0.01 2.57
C ASP A 77 0.80 -0.44 2.79
N ASN A 78 1.15 -0.81 4.03
CA ASN A 78 2.47 -1.34 4.37
C ASN A 78 2.79 -2.72 3.77
N GLN A 79 1.78 -3.46 3.29
CA GLN A 79 1.94 -4.77 2.65
C GLN A 79 1.97 -4.68 1.12
N VAL A 80 1.51 -3.56 0.55
CA VAL A 80 1.39 -3.37 -0.90
C VAL A 80 2.75 -3.47 -1.59
N ILE A 81 3.79 -2.82 -1.06
CA ILE A 81 5.16 -2.84 -1.61
C ILE A 81 5.66 -4.28 -1.75
N ASN A 82 5.56 -5.07 -0.66
CA ASN A 82 6.00 -6.47 -0.67
C ASN A 82 5.17 -7.31 -1.65
N TRP A 83 3.87 -7.06 -1.73
CA TRP A 83 3.00 -7.74 -2.69
C TRP A 83 3.38 -7.44 -4.14
N ILE A 84 3.67 -6.18 -4.48
CA ILE A 84 4.15 -5.77 -5.82
C ILE A 84 5.45 -6.49 -6.15
N SER A 85 6.44 -6.44 -5.25
CA SER A 85 7.72 -7.13 -5.45
C SER A 85 7.54 -8.62 -5.69
N ASN A 86 6.71 -9.30 -4.89
CA ASN A 86 6.42 -10.72 -5.06
C ASN A 86 5.70 -10.99 -6.38
N LYS A 87 4.77 -10.12 -6.79
CA LYS A 87 4.05 -10.27 -8.05
C LYS A 87 4.97 -10.10 -9.26
N LEU A 88 5.89 -9.14 -9.23
CA LEU A 88 6.91 -8.94 -10.27
C LEU A 88 7.88 -10.12 -10.36
N ASN A 89 8.33 -10.65 -9.22
CA ASN A 89 9.17 -11.85 -9.15
C ASN A 89 8.47 -13.08 -9.77
N LEU A 90 7.17 -13.28 -9.47
CA LEU A 90 6.37 -14.37 -10.07
C LEU A 90 6.23 -14.23 -11.59
N GLU A 91 6.17 -13.00 -12.10
CA GLU A 91 6.13 -12.71 -13.53
C GLU A 91 7.51 -12.75 -14.20
N LYS A 92 8.59 -13.05 -13.44
CA LYS A 92 10.00 -13.09 -13.85
C LYS A 92 10.54 -11.75 -14.37
N MET A 93 10.07 -10.65 -13.81
CA MET A 93 10.52 -9.31 -14.16
C MET A 93 11.54 -8.81 -13.16
N GLN A 94 12.64 -8.21 -13.63
CA GLN A 94 13.55 -7.48 -12.74
C GLN A 94 13.01 -6.08 -12.48
N PHE A 95 13.33 -5.50 -11.32
CA PHE A 95 12.84 -4.19 -10.93
C PHE A 95 13.78 -3.49 -9.95
N GLU A 96 13.75 -2.16 -9.97
CA GLU A 96 14.38 -1.34 -8.95
C GLU A 96 13.44 -1.14 -7.73
N PRO A 97 13.97 -1.15 -6.49
CA PRO A 97 13.15 -0.89 -5.29
C PRO A 97 12.38 0.44 -5.36
N LYS A 98 13.01 1.49 -5.89
CA LYS A 98 12.41 2.82 -6.08
C LYS A 98 11.21 2.78 -7.04
N ALA A 99 11.27 1.94 -8.08
CA ALA A 99 10.17 1.75 -9.02
C ALA A 99 8.94 1.13 -8.34
N VAL A 100 9.14 0.11 -7.50
CA VAL A 100 8.07 -0.52 -6.73
C VAL A 100 7.40 0.46 -5.76
N GLN A 101 8.21 1.32 -5.13
CA GLN A 101 7.72 2.30 -4.18
C GLN A 101 6.84 3.35 -4.86
N ILE A 102 7.28 3.85 -6.02
CA ILE A 102 6.50 4.75 -6.88
C ILE A 102 5.17 4.11 -7.29
N LEU A 103 5.18 2.84 -7.72
CA LEU A 103 3.96 2.12 -8.08
C LEU A 103 2.98 2.01 -6.90
N ALA A 104 3.49 1.69 -5.72
CA ALA A 104 2.67 1.58 -4.51
C ALA A 104 2.05 2.93 -4.11
N GLU A 105 2.83 4.02 -4.17
CA GLU A 105 2.35 5.36 -3.86
C GLU A 105 1.31 5.85 -4.87
N TYR A 106 1.49 5.57 -6.16
CA TYR A 106 0.57 6.00 -7.21
C TYR A 106 -0.75 5.22 -7.21
N LEU A 107 -0.67 3.90 -7.09
CA LEU A 107 -1.83 3.01 -7.25
C LEU A 107 -2.51 2.67 -5.92
N GLY A 108 -1.87 2.96 -4.79
CA GLY A 108 -2.38 2.66 -3.46
C GLY A 108 -2.57 1.15 -3.23
N SER A 109 -3.62 0.77 -2.52
CA SER A 109 -3.94 -0.63 -2.19
C SER A 109 -4.83 -1.33 -3.24
N ASP A 110 -5.08 -0.72 -4.41
CA ASP A 110 -5.85 -1.34 -5.49
C ASP A 110 -5.00 -2.38 -6.25
N LEU A 111 -4.98 -3.60 -5.72
CA LEU A 111 -4.24 -4.73 -6.30
C LEU A 111 -4.71 -5.10 -7.71
N GLY A 112 -5.97 -4.78 -8.05
CA GLY A 112 -6.51 -5.01 -9.38
C GLY A 112 -5.85 -4.10 -10.40
N ARG A 113 -5.82 -2.79 -10.11
CA ARG A 113 -5.09 -1.80 -10.92
C ARG A 113 -3.61 -2.13 -11.00
N ILE A 114 -2.97 -2.39 -9.87
CA ILE A 114 -1.54 -2.78 -9.84
C ILE A 114 -1.28 -3.99 -10.72
N SER A 115 -2.11 -5.04 -10.64
CA SER A 115 -1.93 -6.21 -11.49
C SER A 115 -2.10 -5.90 -12.98
N GLN A 116 -2.95 -4.93 -13.34
CA GLN A 116 -3.13 -4.51 -14.73
C GLN A 116 -1.93 -3.69 -15.23
N GLU A 117 -1.42 -2.78 -14.40
CA GLU A 117 -0.21 -2.01 -14.71
C GLU A 117 1.01 -2.92 -14.89
N ILE A 118 1.22 -3.90 -14.00
CA ILE A 118 2.29 -4.89 -14.12
C ILE A 118 2.17 -5.68 -15.44
N LYS A 119 0.95 -6.06 -15.85
CA LYS A 119 0.73 -6.74 -17.13
C LYS A 119 1.09 -5.84 -18.32
N LYS A 120 0.78 -4.55 -18.26
CA LYS A 120 1.20 -3.59 -19.30
C LYS A 120 2.71 -3.46 -19.38
N LEU A 121 3.38 -3.32 -18.24
CA LEU A 121 4.85 -3.28 -18.16
C LEU A 121 5.50 -4.53 -18.77
N LYS A 122 4.89 -5.70 -18.57
CA LYS A 122 5.36 -6.96 -19.17
C LYS A 122 5.28 -6.96 -20.69
N ILE A 123 4.26 -6.34 -21.29
CA ILE A 123 4.11 -6.26 -22.75
C ILE A 123 5.21 -5.40 -23.38
N ILE A 124 5.66 -4.36 -22.67
CA ILE A 124 6.72 -3.44 -23.13
C ILE A 124 8.10 -4.13 -23.15
N ASN A 125 8.23 -5.28 -22.48
CA ASN A 125 9.41 -6.15 -22.51
C ASN A 125 10.71 -5.45 -22.07
N SER A 126 10.62 -4.62 -21.03
CA SER A 126 11.79 -4.04 -20.38
C SER A 126 12.51 -5.08 -19.53
N ASP A 127 13.83 -5.23 -19.71
CA ASP A 127 14.65 -6.15 -18.91
C ASP A 127 14.54 -5.85 -17.41
N ILE A 128 14.52 -4.55 -17.04
CA ILE A 128 14.41 -4.06 -15.65
C ILE A 128 13.36 -2.94 -15.60
N ILE A 129 12.41 -3.03 -14.67
CA ILE A 129 11.46 -1.95 -14.37
C ILE A 129 12.17 -0.87 -13.56
N THR A 130 12.33 0.30 -14.16
CA THR A 130 12.93 1.50 -13.55
C THR A 130 11.88 2.59 -13.31
N PRO A 131 12.17 3.60 -12.47
CA PRO A 131 11.31 4.77 -12.30
C PRO A 131 10.95 5.47 -13.61
N LEU A 132 11.88 5.52 -14.57
CA LEU A 132 11.67 6.17 -15.87
C LEU A 132 10.63 5.43 -16.73
N ILE A 133 10.64 4.10 -16.68
CA ILE A 133 9.63 3.27 -17.37
C ILE A 133 8.24 3.51 -16.75
N ILE A 134 8.15 3.61 -15.42
CA ILE A 134 6.87 3.91 -14.77
C ILE A 134 6.35 5.27 -15.19
N GLU A 135 7.20 6.30 -15.20
CA GLU A 135 6.81 7.63 -15.65
C GLU A 135 6.28 7.63 -17.08
N GLN A 136 6.99 6.99 -18.01
CA GLN A 136 6.64 6.95 -19.42
C GLN A 136 5.31 6.23 -19.71
N TYR A 137 5.03 5.12 -19.02
CA TYR A 137 3.92 4.23 -19.39
C TYR A 137 2.72 4.26 -18.44
N ILE A 138 2.91 4.79 -17.23
CA ILE A 138 1.87 4.85 -16.18
C ILE A 138 1.46 6.32 -15.92
N GLY A 139 2.28 7.29 -16.33
CA GLY A 139 1.94 8.72 -16.25
C GLY A 139 2.10 9.32 -14.86
N TYR A 140 2.97 8.73 -14.04
CA TYR A 140 3.31 9.26 -12.73
C TYR A 140 4.59 10.09 -12.79
N SER A 141 4.55 11.33 -12.31
CA SER A 141 5.76 12.15 -12.24
C SER A 141 6.71 11.60 -11.18
N LYS A 142 7.90 11.18 -11.62
CA LYS A 142 8.95 10.69 -10.74
C LYS A 142 9.40 11.76 -9.74
N ASP A 143 9.34 13.04 -10.14
CA ASP A 143 9.98 14.13 -9.39
C ASP A 143 9.12 14.71 -8.25
N PHE A 144 7.81 14.46 -8.26
CA PHE A 144 6.87 15.17 -7.39
C PHE A 144 6.02 14.23 -6.53
N ASN A 145 6.66 13.59 -5.55
CA ASN A 145 5.99 12.66 -4.63
C ASN A 145 6.57 12.72 -3.21
N ASN A 146 5.96 11.96 -2.29
CA ASN A 146 6.38 11.93 -0.89
C ASN A 146 7.80 11.39 -0.75
N PHE A 147 8.18 10.41 -1.56
CA PHE A 147 9.52 9.83 -1.53
C PHE A 147 10.59 10.85 -1.94
N GLU A 148 10.42 11.57 -3.05
CA GLU A 148 11.36 12.62 -3.47
C GLU A 148 11.37 13.79 -2.49
N LEU A 149 10.22 14.15 -1.90
CA LEU A 149 10.17 15.16 -0.85
C LEU A 149 11.01 14.75 0.37
N ILE A 150 10.89 13.49 0.80
CA ILE A 150 11.69 12.93 1.90
C ILE A 150 13.19 12.94 1.55
N ASN A 151 13.56 12.52 0.34
CA ASN A 151 14.96 12.53 -0.10
C ASN A 151 15.52 13.95 -0.10
N ALA A 152 14.79 14.92 -0.67
CA ALA A 152 15.19 16.32 -0.68
C ALA A 152 15.33 16.89 0.74
N ILE A 153 14.43 16.52 1.66
CA ILE A 153 14.55 16.89 3.08
C ILE A 153 15.80 16.25 3.68
N GLY A 154 16.01 14.95 3.51
CA GLY A 154 17.14 14.20 4.06
C GLY A 154 18.50 14.71 3.59
N GLU A 155 18.62 15.05 2.31
CA GLU A 155 19.82 15.62 1.71
C GLU A 155 20.01 17.12 2.01
N LYS A 156 19.05 17.77 2.70
CA LYS A 156 18.99 19.22 2.89
C LYS A 156 18.99 20.01 1.57
N ASN A 157 18.40 19.45 0.52
CA ASN A 157 18.19 20.14 -0.76
C ASN A 157 16.95 21.05 -0.66
N ILE A 158 17.18 22.27 -0.17
CA ILE A 158 16.14 23.27 0.12
C ILE A 158 15.34 23.56 -1.15
N ASP A 159 15.96 24.00 -2.24
CA ASP A 159 15.25 24.38 -3.47
C ASP A 159 14.34 23.27 -4.00
N SER A 160 14.84 22.02 -4.01
CA SER A 160 14.05 20.87 -4.48
C SER A 160 12.87 20.58 -3.56
N SER A 161 13.06 20.62 -2.24
CA SER A 161 11.99 20.37 -1.27
C SER A 161 10.83 21.36 -1.42
N TYR A 162 11.11 22.66 -1.58
CA TYR A 162 10.09 23.70 -1.77
C TYR A 162 9.39 23.54 -3.11
N ARG A 163 10.14 23.26 -4.18
CA ARG A 163 9.56 23.01 -5.51
C ARG A 163 8.58 21.84 -5.46
N ILE A 164 8.94 20.76 -4.78
CA ILE A 164 8.09 19.58 -4.62
C ILE A 164 6.86 19.88 -3.77
N ALA A 165 7.04 20.50 -2.61
CA ALA A 165 5.92 20.88 -1.73
C ALA A 165 4.94 21.83 -2.41
N LEU A 166 5.42 22.79 -3.21
CA LEU A 166 4.57 23.69 -3.99
C LEU A 166 3.74 22.93 -5.02
N TYR A 167 4.35 21.99 -5.76
CA TYR A 167 3.62 21.15 -6.71
C TYR A 167 2.55 20.31 -6.00
N MET A 168 2.91 19.60 -4.92
CA MET A 168 1.99 18.74 -4.18
C MET A 168 0.83 19.53 -3.57
N SER A 169 1.09 20.74 -3.08
CA SER A 169 0.06 21.63 -2.53
C SER A 169 -0.97 22.10 -3.58
N ARG A 170 -0.56 22.21 -4.85
CA ARG A 170 -1.46 22.54 -5.97
C ARG A 170 -2.30 21.34 -6.42
N ASN A 171 -1.81 20.13 -6.17
CA ASN A 171 -2.43 18.86 -6.56
C ASN A 171 -2.91 18.06 -5.33
N SER A 172 -3.60 18.74 -4.41
CA SER A 172 -3.97 18.18 -3.09
C SER A 172 -4.84 16.93 -3.13
N ASN A 173 -5.61 16.72 -4.19
CA ASN A 173 -6.43 15.52 -4.37
C ASN A 173 -5.57 14.26 -4.58
N GLN A 174 -4.42 14.40 -5.24
CA GLN A 174 -3.49 13.31 -5.51
C GLN A 174 -2.45 13.16 -4.39
N HIS A 175 -2.16 14.25 -3.68
CA HIS A 175 -1.22 14.27 -2.58
C HIS A 175 -1.88 14.79 -1.30
N PRO A 176 -2.69 13.98 -0.59
CA PRO A 176 -3.34 14.44 0.63
C PRO A 176 -2.30 14.87 1.69
N LEU A 177 -2.48 16.07 2.25
CA LEU A 177 -1.54 16.66 3.22
C LEU A 177 -1.24 15.73 4.41
N VAL A 178 -2.27 15.06 4.92
CA VAL A 178 -2.15 14.12 6.06
C VAL A 178 -1.18 12.97 5.73
N VAL A 179 -1.20 12.48 4.50
CA VAL A 179 -0.30 11.41 4.05
C VAL A 179 1.13 11.95 3.95
N THR A 180 1.32 13.16 3.41
CA THR A 180 2.64 13.81 3.34
C THR A 180 3.25 14.04 4.72
N ILE A 181 2.48 14.59 5.66
CA ILE A 181 2.93 14.79 7.05
C ILE A 181 3.31 13.45 7.70
N SER A 182 2.48 12.42 7.51
CA SER A 182 2.74 11.07 8.04
C SER A 182 4.03 10.46 7.46
N SER A 183 4.28 10.66 6.17
CA SER A 183 5.49 10.20 5.50
C SER A 183 6.74 10.88 6.05
N ILE A 184 6.73 12.21 6.22
CA ILE A 184 7.85 12.96 6.79
C ILE A 184 8.07 12.57 8.26
N PHE A 185 7.01 12.35 9.04
CA PHE A 185 7.11 11.85 10.41
C PHE A 185 7.78 10.48 10.48
N ASN A 186 7.36 9.55 9.63
CA ASN A 186 7.97 8.22 9.58
C ASN A 186 9.45 8.28 9.21
N PHE A 187 9.84 9.21 8.34
CA PHE A 187 11.24 9.47 8.02
C PHE A 187 12.04 9.91 9.24
N PHE A 188 11.64 10.99 9.93
CA PHE A 188 12.38 11.47 11.11
C PHE A 188 12.37 10.47 12.28
N ASN A 189 11.27 9.74 12.48
CA ASN A 189 11.20 8.67 13.48
C ASN A 189 12.19 7.53 13.16
N ARG A 190 12.29 7.11 11.89
CA ARG A 190 13.32 6.15 11.45
C ARG A 190 14.73 6.72 11.58
N LEU A 191 14.92 8.00 11.30
CA LEU A 191 16.22 8.66 11.43
C LEU A 191 16.68 8.74 12.90
N LEU A 192 15.76 9.01 13.85
CA LEU A 192 16.04 8.89 15.28
C LEU A 192 16.47 7.49 15.67
N LYS A 193 15.73 6.46 15.22
CA LYS A 193 16.12 5.06 15.45
C LYS A 193 17.51 4.79 14.89
N TYR A 194 17.81 5.27 13.69
CA TYR A 194 19.11 5.12 13.06
C TYR A 194 20.24 5.70 13.93
N HIS A 195 20.05 6.88 14.51
CA HIS A 195 21.05 7.51 15.40
C HIS A 195 21.39 6.66 16.64
N VAL A 196 20.41 5.98 17.22
CA VAL A 196 20.59 5.18 18.45
C VAL A 196 21.16 3.78 18.17
N LEU A 197 21.22 3.35 16.90
CA LEU A 197 21.80 2.06 16.53
C LEU A 197 23.31 2.02 16.76
N LYS A 198 23.73 1.13 17.67
CA LYS A 198 25.14 0.79 17.90
C LYS A 198 25.73 -0.04 16.76
N ASP A 199 24.96 -1.02 16.28
CA ASP A 199 25.36 -1.91 15.18
C ASP A 199 24.59 -1.53 13.90
N LYS A 200 25.32 -0.97 12.94
CA LYS A 200 24.76 -0.52 11.66
C LYS A 200 24.49 -1.67 10.68
N SER A 201 25.00 -2.88 10.93
CA SER A 201 24.76 -4.03 10.04
C SER A 201 23.29 -4.47 9.99
N LYS A 202 22.54 -4.27 11.09
CA LYS A 202 21.12 -4.63 11.22
C LYS A 202 20.15 -3.48 10.92
N THR A 203 20.65 -2.40 10.30
CA THR A 203 19.88 -1.16 10.08
C THR A 203 18.57 -1.41 9.33
N ALA A 204 18.60 -2.09 8.18
CA ALA A 204 17.40 -2.33 7.37
C ALA A 204 16.27 -3.01 8.16
N THR A 205 16.62 -4.06 8.91
CA THR A 205 15.67 -4.84 9.70
C THR A 205 15.06 -4.02 10.83
N ILE A 206 15.88 -3.24 11.54
CA ILE A 206 15.42 -2.46 12.70
C ILE A 206 14.58 -1.26 12.27
N LEU A 207 14.93 -0.61 11.15
CA LEU A 207 14.15 0.49 10.59
C LEU A 207 12.92 0.03 9.81
N GLY A 208 12.85 -1.26 9.45
CA GLY A 208 11.81 -1.82 8.60
C GLY A 208 11.83 -1.20 7.20
N ILE A 209 13.02 -1.06 6.61
CA ILE A 209 13.24 -0.50 5.27
C ILE A 209 13.97 -1.48 4.36
N ASN A 210 13.87 -1.27 3.05
CA ASN A 210 14.71 -1.99 2.09
C ASN A 210 16.19 -1.57 2.27
N PRO A 211 17.16 -2.50 2.29
CA PRO A 211 18.59 -2.20 2.40
C PRO A 211 19.11 -1.14 1.42
N TYR A 212 18.49 -1.03 0.24
CA TYR A 212 18.81 0.00 -0.76
C TYR A 212 18.80 1.42 -0.19
N PHE A 213 17.85 1.73 0.71
CA PHE A 213 17.68 3.07 1.28
C PHE A 213 18.55 3.36 2.51
N ILE A 214 19.42 2.44 2.94
CA ILE A 214 20.29 2.68 4.10
C ILE A 214 21.19 3.90 3.87
N LYS A 215 21.70 4.07 2.65
CA LYS A 215 22.58 5.20 2.29
C LYS A 215 21.89 6.55 2.48
N ASP A 216 20.60 6.65 2.18
CA ASP A 216 19.83 7.89 2.33
C ASP A 216 19.71 8.28 3.80
N PHE A 217 19.51 7.30 4.70
CA PHE A 217 19.53 7.53 6.14
C PHE A 217 20.93 7.85 6.66
N GLU A 218 21.99 7.30 6.07
CA GLU A 218 23.37 7.66 6.40
C GLU A 218 23.65 9.14 6.07
N ILE A 219 23.27 9.60 4.87
CA ILE A 219 23.41 11.00 4.45
C ILE A 219 22.58 11.90 5.36
N ALA A 220 21.29 11.56 5.57
CA ALA A 220 20.40 12.35 6.42
C ALA A 220 20.89 12.45 7.87
N SER A 221 21.54 11.41 8.40
CA SER A 221 22.07 11.43 9.76
C SER A 221 23.21 12.43 9.97
N LYS A 222 23.95 12.78 8.91
CA LYS A 222 24.98 13.83 8.93
C LYS A 222 24.37 15.22 8.91
N ASN A 223 23.17 15.35 8.33
CA ASN A 223 22.47 16.62 8.17
C ASN A 223 21.58 17.00 9.36
N TYR A 224 21.02 16.02 10.06
CA TYR A 224 20.11 16.22 11.18
C TYR A 224 20.58 15.45 12.42
N SER A 225 20.85 16.18 13.52
CA SER A 225 21.16 15.56 14.80
C SER A 225 19.92 14.93 15.46
N ILE A 226 20.13 14.16 16.54
CA ILE A 226 19.03 13.62 17.37
C ILE A 226 18.09 14.75 17.84
N LYS A 227 18.66 15.90 18.25
CA LYS A 227 17.88 17.06 18.69
C LYS A 227 17.05 17.62 17.54
N ASN A 228 17.66 17.87 16.36
CA ASN A 228 16.93 18.37 15.19
C ASN A 228 15.79 17.42 14.81
N CYS A 229 16.00 16.09 14.86
CA CYS A 229 14.94 15.13 14.56
C CYS A 229 13.78 15.20 15.56
N SER A 230 14.06 15.40 16.85
CA SER A 230 13.04 15.61 17.89
C SER A 230 12.25 16.89 17.62
N ASP A 231 12.95 18.00 17.35
CA ASP A 231 12.32 19.29 17.06
C ASP A 231 11.45 19.21 15.79
N CYS A 232 11.90 18.47 14.77
CA CYS A 232 11.11 18.22 13.55
C CYS A 232 9.84 17.41 13.83
N ILE A 233 9.89 16.43 14.74
CA ILE A 233 8.71 15.67 15.15
C ILE A 233 7.69 16.57 15.86
N ASP A 234 8.13 17.49 16.72
CA ASP A 234 7.25 18.47 17.37
C ASP A 234 6.60 19.43 16.35
N LEU A 235 7.35 19.85 15.34
CA LEU A 235 6.81 20.64 14.23
C LEU A 235 5.77 19.87 13.42
N LEU A 236 6.02 18.59 13.15
CA LEU A 236 5.09 17.71 12.42
C LEU A 236 3.80 17.47 13.22
N ALA A 237 3.90 17.33 14.54
CA ALA A 237 2.71 17.22 15.41
C ALA A 237 1.85 18.49 15.32
N LYS A 238 2.46 19.68 15.34
CA LYS A 238 1.75 20.96 15.14
C LYS A 238 1.13 21.05 13.75
N ALA A 239 1.85 20.62 12.71
CA ALA A 239 1.35 20.61 11.33
C ALA A 239 0.17 19.64 11.15
N ASP A 240 0.20 18.46 11.78
CA ASP A 240 -0.90 17.49 11.74
C ASP A 240 -2.17 18.07 12.37
N LEU A 241 -2.06 18.73 13.53
CA LEU A 241 -3.18 19.41 14.20
C LEU A 241 -3.77 20.54 13.35
N LYS A 242 -2.92 21.35 12.69
CA LYS A 242 -3.35 22.36 11.71
C LYS A 242 -4.08 21.72 10.52
N SER A 243 -3.55 20.63 9.97
CA SER A 243 -4.13 19.93 8.81
C SER A 243 -5.53 19.37 9.09
N LYS A 244 -5.79 19.00 10.35
CA LYS A 244 -7.09 18.52 10.84
C LYS A 244 -8.04 19.65 11.26
N GLY A 245 -7.61 20.91 11.16
CA GLY A 245 -8.40 22.08 11.53
C GLY A 245 -8.62 22.25 13.04
N ILE A 246 -7.81 21.58 13.87
CA ILE A 246 -7.92 21.63 15.33
C ILE A 246 -7.31 22.94 15.87
N ILE A 247 -6.29 23.47 15.20
CA ILE A 247 -5.55 24.67 15.62
C ILE A 247 -5.25 25.56 14.39
N GLY A 248 -5.42 26.88 14.54
CA GLY A 248 -4.99 27.89 13.56
C GLY A 248 -6.10 28.43 12.64
N VAL A 249 -5.83 29.58 12.02
CA VAL A 249 -6.77 30.31 11.14
C VAL A 249 -6.53 30.00 9.65
N ASN A 250 -5.30 29.62 9.30
CA ASN A 250 -4.86 29.42 7.91
C ASN A 250 -4.58 27.94 7.63
N ASN A 251 -5.64 27.19 7.34
CA ASN A 251 -5.59 25.73 7.13
C ASN A 251 -5.30 25.36 5.66
N ASN A 252 -4.78 26.30 4.88
CA ASN A 252 -4.45 26.06 3.48
C ASN A 252 -3.25 25.10 3.39
N HIS A 253 -3.41 24.04 2.60
CA HIS A 253 -2.41 23.00 2.37
C HIS A 253 -1.01 23.58 2.07
N LYS A 254 -0.93 24.55 1.15
CA LYS A 254 0.34 25.21 0.80
C LYS A 254 0.98 25.87 2.01
N ALA A 255 0.22 26.62 2.80
CA ALA A 255 0.76 27.35 3.95
C ALA A 255 1.35 26.38 4.98
N ILE A 256 0.63 25.29 5.28
CA ILE A 256 1.09 24.28 6.25
C ILE A 256 2.40 23.63 5.80
N LEU A 257 2.51 23.21 4.53
CA LEU A 257 3.74 22.58 4.03
C LEU A 257 4.94 23.55 4.01
N ILE A 258 4.72 24.80 3.60
CA ILE A 258 5.79 25.80 3.55
C ILE A 258 6.24 26.18 4.97
N ASP A 259 5.32 26.38 5.90
CA ASP A 259 5.63 26.63 7.31
C ASP A 259 6.42 25.46 7.93
N LEU A 260 6.01 24.23 7.60
CA LEU A 260 6.68 23.01 8.05
C LEU A 260 8.13 22.95 7.53
N LEU A 261 8.35 23.17 6.23
CA LEU A 261 9.69 23.18 5.64
C LEU A 261 10.56 24.30 6.23
N ASN A 262 10.01 25.50 6.40
CA ASN A 262 10.70 26.61 7.06
C ASN A 262 11.17 26.20 8.47
N GLY A 263 10.31 25.54 9.24
CA GLY A 263 10.66 25.06 10.57
C GLY A 263 11.74 23.96 10.55
N ILE A 264 11.68 23.03 9.59
CA ILE A 264 12.67 21.94 9.46
C ILE A 264 14.07 22.49 9.14
N TYR A 265 14.17 23.50 8.27
CA TYR A 265 15.47 24.03 7.83
C TYR A 265 16.07 25.10 8.74
N ASN A 266 15.25 25.81 9.51
CA ASN A 266 15.71 26.87 10.42
C ASN A 266 16.04 26.39 11.85
N ASN A 267 15.87 25.09 12.13
CA ASN A 267 16.21 24.44 13.40
C ASN A 267 17.62 23.84 13.41
#